data_AF-A0A6V7JQG2-F1
#
_entry.id   AF-A0A6V7JQG2-F1
#
_cell.length_a   1.000
_cell.length_b   1.000
_cell.length_c   1.000
_cell.angle_alpha   90.00
_cell.angle_beta   90.00
_cell.angle_gamma   90.00
#
_symmetry.space_group_name_H-M   'P 1'
#
loop_
_entity.id
_entity.type
_entity.pdbx_description
1 polymer ?
#
loop_
_entity_poly.entity_id
_entity_poly.type
_entity_poly.pdbx_seq_one_letter_code
_entity_poly.pdbx_strand_id
1 'polypeptide(L)' 'LFHQAVLQSGSAINNWPFNTRDTAREYALRLGRDLGCPTDSSEKMVACLRTTDFKKLQMKSFEWA' A
#
# COMPACT_ATOMS: atom_id res chain seq x y z
N LEU A 1 2.80 -26.72 2.07
CA LEU A 1 1.46 -26.43 1.49
C LEU A 1 0.44 -27.20 2.34
N PHE A 2 -0.68 -26.56 2.70
CA PHE A 2 -1.57 -26.95 3.81
C PHE A 2 -2.53 -28.11 3.46
N HIS A 3 -3.10 -28.76 4.47
CA HIS A 3 -4.06 -29.86 4.30
C HIS A 3 -5.52 -29.39 4.29
N GLN A 4 -5.87 -28.38 5.11
CA GLN A 4 -7.22 -27.83 5.24
C GLN A 4 -7.18 -26.33 5.56
N ALA A 5 -8.28 -25.61 5.29
CA ALA A 5 -8.43 -24.19 5.59
C ALA A 5 -9.87 -23.87 6.04
N VAL A 6 -10.01 -22.94 6.99
CA VAL A 6 -11.29 -22.36 7.42
C VAL A 6 -11.26 -20.86 7.11
N LEU A 7 -12.28 -20.36 6.43
CA LEU A 7 -12.43 -18.94 6.10
C LEU A 7 -13.62 -18.37 6.89
N GLN A 8 -13.39 -17.35 7.72
CA GLN A 8 -14.43 -16.66 8.49
C GLN A 8 -14.53 -15.20 8.05
N SER A 9 -15.76 -14.74 7.79
CA SER A 9 -16.07 -13.34 7.45
C SER A 9 -15.23 -12.73 6.31
N GLY A 10 -14.73 -13.56 5.39
CA GLY A 10 -13.88 -13.14 4.29
C GLY A 10 -13.76 -14.21 3.20
N SER A 11 -13.50 -13.76 1.96
CA SER A 11 -13.32 -14.62 0.80
C SER A 11 -12.25 -14.04 -0.13
N ALA A 12 -11.58 -14.91 -0.89
CA ALA A 12 -10.59 -14.50 -1.88
C ALA A 12 -11.21 -13.66 -3.02
N ILE A 13 -12.51 -13.78 -3.26
CA ILE A 13 -13.22 -13.07 -4.34
C ILE A 13 -13.97 -11.82 -3.87
N ASN A 14 -13.70 -11.36 -2.65
CA ASN A 14 -14.20 -10.06 -2.22
C ASN A 14 -13.62 -8.94 -3.13
N ASN A 15 -14.22 -7.76 -3.08
CA ASN A 15 -13.80 -6.61 -3.91
C ASN A 15 -12.64 -5.79 -3.32
N TRP A 16 -12.33 -5.95 -2.03
CA TRP A 16 -11.29 -5.23 -1.30
C TRP A 16 -9.91 -5.92 -1.15
N PRO A 17 -9.71 -7.25 -1.30
CA PRO A 17 -8.44 -7.90 -1.00
C PRO A 17 -7.39 -7.69 -2.11
N PHE A 18 -7.80 -7.36 -3.33
CA PHE A 18 -6.92 -7.18 -4.47
C PHE A 18 -7.14 -5.83 -5.15
N ASN A 19 -6.04 -5.12 -5.38
CA ASN A 19 -6.00 -3.98 -6.29
C ASN A 19 -5.38 -4.40 -7.61
N THR A 20 -5.80 -3.77 -8.70
CA THR A 20 -5.06 -3.89 -9.96
C THR A 20 -3.65 -3.30 -9.79
N ARG A 21 -2.72 -3.73 -10.65
CA ARG A 21 -1.35 -3.18 -10.64
C ARG A 21 -1.34 -1.66 -10.79
N ASP A 22 -2.21 -1.13 -11.65
CA ASP A 22 -2.22 0.29 -11.96
C ASP A 22 -2.81 1.10 -10.79
N THR A 23 -3.89 0.61 -10.18
CA THR A 23 -4.45 1.19 -8.93
C THR A 23 -3.43 1.17 -7.80
N ALA A 24 -2.75 0.05 -7.58
CA ALA A 24 -1.73 -0.07 -6.54
C ALA A 24 -0.55 0.90 -6.77
N ARG A 25 -0.13 1.06 -8.04
CA ARG A 25 0.91 2.03 -8.42
C ARG A 25 0.45 3.46 -8.18
N GLU A 26 -0.79 3.80 -8.53
CA GLU A 26 -1.34 5.13 -8.29
C GLU A 26 -1.33 5.49 -6.81
N TYR A 27 -1.77 4.57 -5.94
CA TYR A 27 -1.76 4.77 -4.49
C TYR A 27 -0.34 4.94 -3.93
N ALA A 28 0.61 4.14 -4.41
CA ALA A 28 2.01 4.27 -4.02
C ALA A 28 2.60 5.64 -4.43
N LEU A 29 2.31 6.10 -5.65
CA LEU A 29 2.75 7.41 -6.14
C LEU A 29 2.08 8.55 -5.37
N ARG A 30 0.81 8.42 -5.01
CA ARG A 30 0.11 9.40 -4.16
C ARG A 30 0.73 9.49 -2.78
N LEU A 31 1.01 8.35 -2.14
CA LEU A 31 1.72 8.31 -0.86
C LEU A 31 3.11 8.92 -0.92
N GLY A 32 3.86 8.64 -2.00
CA GLY A 32 5.14 9.29 -2.26
C GLY A 32 5.01 10.81 -2.31
N ARG A 33 4.06 11.34 -3.10
CA ARG A 33 3.83 12.80 -3.22
C ARG A 33 3.44 13.43 -1.89
N ASP A 34 2.50 12.85 -1.17
CA ASP A 34 1.94 13.44 0.05
C ASP A 34 2.94 13.45 1.22
N LEU A 35 3.97 12.60 1.14
CA LEU A 35 5.10 12.56 2.09
C LEU A 35 6.36 13.27 1.56
N GLY A 36 6.30 13.86 0.37
CA GLY A 36 7.43 14.57 -0.25
C GLY A 36 8.57 13.66 -0.72
N CYS A 37 8.30 12.37 -0.96
CA CYS A 37 9.27 11.44 -1.53
C CYS A 37 9.34 11.55 -3.06
N PRO A 38 10.51 11.28 -3.69
CA PRO A 38 10.64 11.26 -5.14
C PRO A 38 9.73 10.20 -5.76
N THR A 39 9.06 10.54 -6.87
CA THR A 39 8.13 9.62 -7.57
C THR A 39 8.56 9.28 -9.01
N ASP A 40 9.74 9.75 -9.42
CA ASP A 40 10.36 9.51 -10.74
C ASP A 40 10.98 8.10 -10.84
N SER A 41 11.44 7.54 -9.72
CA SER A 41 12.03 6.20 -9.62
C SER A 41 11.42 5.44 -8.44
N SER A 42 11.09 4.17 -8.69
CA SER A 42 10.51 3.31 -7.65
C SER A 42 11.53 3.04 -6.54
N GLU A 43 12.80 2.89 -6.92
CA GLU A 43 13.92 2.65 -6.01
C GLU A 43 14.14 3.85 -5.08
N LYS A 44 14.17 5.07 -5.64
CA LYS A 44 14.30 6.30 -4.84
C LYS A 44 13.11 6.52 -3.92
N MET A 45 11.89 6.28 -4.43
CA MET A 45 10.66 6.41 -3.64
C MET A 45 10.69 5.46 -2.43
N VAL A 46 11.02 4.18 -2.66
CA VAL A 46 11.11 3.18 -1.60
C VAL A 46 12.22 3.51 -0.60
N ALA A 47 13.38 3.98 -1.07
CA ALA A 47 14.47 4.38 -0.19
C ALA A 47 14.06 5.54 0.74
N CYS A 48 13.30 6.52 0.22
CA CYS A 48 12.73 7.61 1.02
C CYS A 48 11.69 7.12 2.01
N LEU A 49 10.69 6.34 1.57
CA LEU A 49 9.61 5.86 2.44
C LEU A 49 10.12 4.99 3.60
N ARG A 50 11.22 4.25 3.40
CA ARG A 50 11.85 3.43 4.45
C ARG A 50 12.47 4.25 5.58
N THR A 51 12.79 5.52 5.36
CA THR A 51 13.36 6.41 6.39
C THR A 51 12.32 7.36 6.99
N THR A 52 11.10 7.40 6.44
CA THR A 52 9.99 8.21 6.96
C THR A 52 9.52 7.70 8.31
N ASP A 53 9.26 8.63 9.22
CA ASP A 53 8.65 8.33 10.51
C ASP A 53 7.31 7.58 10.34
N PHE A 54 7.13 6.51 11.12
CA PHE A 54 5.96 5.64 11.03
C PHE A 54 4.64 6.39 11.24
N LYS A 55 4.57 7.36 12.17
CA LYS A 55 3.33 8.10 12.43
C LYS A 55 2.92 8.92 11.22
N LYS A 56 3.90 9.49 10.50
CA LYS A 56 3.64 10.21 9.25
C LYS A 56 3.10 9.29 8.15
N LEU A 57 3.70 8.11 7.98
CA LEU A 57 3.25 7.08 7.04
C LEU A 57 1.81 6.63 7.34
N GLN A 58 1.52 6.30 8.60
CA GLN A 58 0.21 5.81 9.02
C GLN A 58 -0.87 6.88 8.84
N MET A 59 -0.61 8.12 9.26
CA MET A 59 -1.58 9.21 9.19
C MET A 59 -2.00 9.48 7.74
N LYS A 60 -1.05 9.51 6.80
CA LYS A 60 -1.35 9.72 5.37
C LYS A 60 -2.01 8.53 4.70
N SER A 61 -1.70 7.30 5.12
CA SER A 61 -2.36 6.09 4.59
C SER A 61 -3.83 5.99 4.98
N PHE A 62 -4.24 6.55 6.13
CA PHE A 62 -5.61 6.43 6.66
C PHE A 62 -6.55 7.53 6.16
N GLU A 63 -6.02 8.66 5.68
CA GLU A 63 -6.82 9.76 5.11
C GLU A 63 -7.64 9.36 3.87
N TRP A 64 -7.38 8.20 3.25
CA TRP A 64 -8.03 7.77 1.98
C TRP A 64 -8.78 6.44 2.08
N ALA A 65 -8.78 5.80 3.25
CA ALA A 65 -9.54 4.58 3.52
C ALA A 65 -10.98 4.92 3.90
#